data_AF-A0A1F8WPP5-F1
#
_entry.id   AF-A0A1F8WPP5-F1
#
_cell.length_a   1.000
_cell.length_b   1.000
_cell.length_c   1.000
_cell.angle_alpha   90.00
_cell.angle_beta   90.00
_cell.angle_gamma   90.00
#
_symmetry.space_group_name_H-M   'P 1'
#
loop_
_entity.id
_entity.type
_entity.pdbx_description
1 polymer ?
#
loop_
_entity_poly.entity_id
_entity_poly.type
_entity_poly.pdbx_seq_one_letter_code
_entity_poly.pdbx_strand_id
1 'polypeptide(L)'
;MKKILQQWVPWIVVVLVFYLLFQKIPPSEIFETFSYVRLGPFIFYSLVYFLLMLVFDVVSLEWIFRRFVTHVGFVETLYMRGATYLLMLLNYNLAQGGMALYLRKTHQAPTFQTLGAIFLTGVVDLTLVFSFSFVAIFYGDVVYRGVSLRPFILNFGAVFYALVCMWFLFWFCHNTLFVKKLTRKWGLFQWVLNKKLFIAFREMEVRDLFMVMLLRLPLTLTIMFSVPFILHAFQSSVSFHHIFTYIPVVMFVGTLPITPAGMGTGQALMVDFFKGSLVGPAGLTAEQILFSSSLIWAFVNLVLKSIFGAYCLHKKSRHLFMPN
;
A
#
# COMPACT_ATOMS: atom_id res chain seq x y z
N MET A 1 -5.38 -17.87 25.38
CA MET A 1 -4.51 -18.62 24.44
C MET A 1 -4.80 -18.34 22.96
N LYS A 2 -6.03 -18.48 22.44
CA LYS A 2 -6.36 -18.28 21.01
C LYS A 2 -5.94 -16.91 20.42
N LYS A 3 -6.12 -15.82 21.17
CA LYS A 3 -5.71 -14.44 20.77
C LYS A 3 -4.19 -14.25 20.67
N ILE A 4 -3.42 -14.90 21.55
CA ILE A 4 -1.96 -14.81 21.57
C ILE A 4 -1.42 -15.55 20.34
N LEU A 5 -1.91 -16.77 20.07
CA LEU A 5 -1.51 -17.53 18.89
C LEU A 5 -1.78 -16.74 17.58
N GLN A 6 -2.95 -16.11 17.46
CA GLN A 6 -3.30 -15.28 16.30
C GLN A 6 -2.42 -14.02 16.14
N GLN A 7 -1.86 -13.48 17.22
CA GLN A 7 -0.92 -12.36 17.17
C GLN A 7 0.48 -12.79 16.73
N TRP A 8 0.92 -14.00 17.08
CA TRP A 8 2.27 -14.49 16.77
C TRP A 8 2.37 -15.23 15.43
N VAL A 9 1.27 -15.80 14.92
CA VAL A 9 1.25 -16.51 13.63
C VAL A 9 1.85 -15.68 12.48
N PRO A 10 1.49 -14.39 12.28
CA PRO A 10 2.07 -13.60 11.20
C PRO A 10 3.59 -13.39 11.35
N TRP A 11 4.09 -13.27 12.59
CA TRP A 11 5.53 -13.16 12.87
C TRP A 11 6.26 -14.49 12.63
N ILE A 12 5.65 -15.62 12.99
CA ILE A 12 6.17 -16.95 12.68
C ILE A 12 6.26 -17.14 11.16
N VAL A 13 5.24 -16.72 10.40
CA VAL A 13 5.27 -16.76 8.93
C VAL A 13 6.40 -15.89 8.38
N VAL A 14 6.60 -14.68 8.90
CA VAL A 14 7.72 -13.81 8.50
C VAL A 14 9.05 -14.49 8.79
N VAL A 15 9.28 -14.97 10.01
CA VAL A 15 10.52 -15.65 10.39
C VAL A 15 10.74 -16.88 9.53
N LEU A 16 9.70 -17.67 9.24
CA LEU A 16 9.79 -18.84 8.37
C LEU A 16 10.15 -18.45 6.94
N VAL A 17 9.51 -17.40 6.38
CA VAL A 17 9.82 -16.93 5.03
C VAL A 17 11.25 -16.39 4.96
N PHE A 18 11.69 -15.59 5.93
CA PHE A 18 13.07 -15.11 6.00
C PHE A 18 14.06 -16.26 6.20
N TYR A 19 13.74 -17.25 7.03
CA TYR A 19 14.57 -18.44 7.21
C TYR A 19 14.71 -19.22 5.89
N LEU A 20 13.60 -19.47 5.18
CA LEU A 20 13.62 -20.11 3.86
C LEU A 20 14.37 -19.28 2.81
N LEU A 21 14.31 -17.94 2.90
CA LEU A 21 15.06 -17.04 2.02
C LEU A 21 16.56 -17.04 2.34
N PHE A 22 16.94 -17.03 3.63
CA PHE A 22 18.35 -17.08 4.05
C PHE A 22 19.00 -18.45 3.85
N GLN A 23 18.21 -19.52 3.78
CA GLN A 23 18.69 -20.82 3.31
C GLN A 23 19.07 -20.80 1.81
N LYS A 24 18.39 -19.97 1.00
CA LYS A 24 18.69 -19.83 -0.43
C LYS A 24 19.77 -18.81 -0.71
N ILE A 25 19.80 -17.72 0.04
CA ILE A 25 20.76 -16.62 -0.11
C ILE A 25 21.40 -16.37 1.26
N PRO A 26 22.61 -16.92 1.51
CA PRO A 26 23.34 -16.70 2.74
C PRO A 26 23.46 -15.21 3.09
N PRO A 27 23.33 -14.81 4.37
CA PRO A 27 23.49 -13.42 4.78
C PRO A 27 24.83 -12.79 4.34
N SER A 28 25.92 -13.56 4.28
CA SER A 28 27.22 -13.10 3.80
C SER A 28 27.16 -12.55 2.38
N GLU A 29 26.45 -13.24 1.48
CA GLU A 29 26.28 -12.83 0.08
C GLU A 29 25.44 -11.55 -0.05
N ILE A 30 24.51 -11.32 0.86
CA ILE A 30 23.72 -10.08 0.94
C ILE A 30 24.64 -8.90 1.31
N PHE A 31 25.51 -9.09 2.31
CA PHE A 31 26.49 -8.07 2.70
C PHE A 31 27.51 -7.79 1.60
N GLU A 32 27.96 -8.82 0.88
CA GLU A 32 28.82 -8.65 -0.29
C GLU A 32 28.11 -7.84 -1.38
N THR A 33 26.82 -8.11 -1.63
CA THR A 33 26.01 -7.34 -2.59
C THR A 33 25.96 -5.85 -2.25
N PHE A 34 26.00 -5.48 -0.97
CA PHE A 34 26.01 -4.07 -0.55
C PHE A 34 27.27 -3.32 -0.97
N SER A 35 28.39 -4.01 -1.17
CA SER A 35 29.63 -3.38 -1.68
C SER A 35 29.49 -2.86 -3.11
N TYR A 36 28.53 -3.39 -3.89
CA TYR A 36 28.26 -2.99 -5.26
C TYR A 36 27.29 -1.81 -5.38
N VAL A 37 26.68 -1.39 -4.26
CA VAL A 37 25.67 -0.31 -4.25
C VAL A 37 26.34 1.04 -4.41
N ARG A 38 25.90 1.80 -5.41
CA ARG A 38 26.25 3.21 -5.55
C ARG A 38 25.44 4.02 -4.53
N LEU A 39 26.06 4.28 -3.38
CA LEU A 39 25.41 4.95 -2.25
C LEU A 39 24.79 6.31 -2.61
N GLY A 40 25.48 7.13 -3.41
CA GLY A 40 24.98 8.46 -3.82
C GLY A 40 23.62 8.38 -4.53
N PRO A 41 23.52 7.69 -5.69
CA PRO A 41 22.25 7.44 -6.36
C PRO A 41 21.22 6.75 -5.46
N PHE A 42 21.62 5.74 -4.67
CA PHE A 42 20.70 5.00 -3.81
C PHE A 42 20.04 5.91 -2.76
N ILE A 43 20.83 6.74 -2.06
CA ILE A 43 20.34 7.68 -1.05
C ILE A 43 19.45 8.73 -1.71
N PHE A 44 19.87 9.28 -2.85
CA PHE A 44 19.08 10.25 -3.60
C PHE A 44 17.71 9.69 -4.00
N TYR A 45 17.66 8.50 -4.62
CA TYR A 45 16.39 7.87 -5.01
C TYR A 45 15.52 7.52 -3.80
N SER A 46 16.12 7.07 -2.70
CA SER A 46 15.38 6.76 -1.45
C SER A 46 14.74 8.01 -0.86
N LEU A 47 15.47 9.13 -0.82
CA LEU A 47 14.96 10.42 -0.34
C LEU A 47 13.87 10.97 -1.24
N VAL A 48 14.09 10.98 -2.55
CA VAL A 48 13.09 11.46 -3.53
C VAL A 48 11.81 10.62 -3.44
N TYR A 49 11.94 9.29 -3.42
CA TYR A 49 10.79 8.40 -3.25
C TYR A 49 10.04 8.68 -1.95
N PHE A 50 10.74 8.78 -0.82
CA PHE A 50 10.13 9.07 0.46
C PHE A 50 9.36 10.40 0.45
N LEU A 51 9.96 11.46 -0.12
CA LEU A 51 9.34 12.78 -0.20
C LEU A 51 8.12 12.79 -1.12
N LEU A 52 8.20 12.17 -2.30
CA LEU A 52 7.05 12.06 -3.22
C LEU A 52 5.92 11.27 -2.57
N MET A 53 6.22 10.13 -1.95
CA MET A 53 5.24 9.34 -1.23
C MET A 53 4.59 10.13 -0.09
N LEU A 54 5.38 10.87 0.69
CA LEU A 54 4.89 11.70 1.78
C LEU A 54 3.97 12.81 1.25
N VAL A 55 4.40 13.56 0.23
CA VAL A 55 3.64 14.69 -0.32
C VAL A 55 2.33 14.21 -0.92
N PHE A 56 2.37 13.23 -1.82
CA PHE A 56 1.15 12.75 -2.47
C PHE A 56 0.15 12.14 -1.49
N ASP A 57 0.64 11.43 -0.46
CA ASP A 57 -0.22 10.83 0.55
C ASP A 57 -0.84 11.89 1.46
N VAL A 58 -0.09 12.94 1.82
CA VAL A 58 -0.61 14.07 2.61
C VAL A 58 -1.62 14.89 1.81
N VAL A 59 -1.33 15.22 0.55
CA VAL A 59 -2.28 15.95 -0.33
C VAL A 59 -3.57 15.14 -0.49
N SER A 60 -3.45 13.83 -0.72
CA SER A 60 -4.60 12.95 -0.84
C SER A 60 -5.42 12.93 0.45
N LEU A 61 -4.79 12.66 1.60
CA LEU A 61 -5.46 12.61 2.90
C LEU A 61 -6.08 13.95 3.29
N GLU A 62 -5.41 15.06 3.04
CA GLU A 62 -5.95 16.40 3.29
C GLU A 62 -7.24 16.62 2.52
N TRP A 63 -7.24 16.35 1.21
CA TRP A 63 -8.43 16.50 0.37
C TRP A 63 -9.58 15.62 0.87
N ILE A 64 -9.30 14.36 1.18
CA ILE A 64 -10.29 13.39 1.68
C ILE A 64 -10.87 13.83 3.02
N PHE A 65 -10.02 14.24 3.96
CA PHE A 65 -10.50 14.69 5.26
C PHE A 65 -11.30 15.98 5.14
N ARG A 66 -10.85 16.96 4.36
CA ARG A 66 -11.62 18.18 4.09
C ARG A 66 -12.98 17.88 3.46
N ARG A 67 -13.06 16.90 2.57
CA ARG A 67 -14.29 16.55 1.85
C ARG A 67 -15.29 15.76 2.69
N PHE A 68 -14.81 14.82 3.51
CA PHE A 68 -15.66 13.80 4.15
C PHE A 68 -15.63 13.78 5.68
N VAL A 69 -14.74 14.55 6.32
CA VAL A 69 -14.51 14.44 7.77
C VAL A 69 -14.54 15.80 8.46
N THR A 70 -13.56 16.65 8.20
CA THR A 70 -13.41 17.97 8.81
C THR A 70 -12.37 18.82 8.08
N HIS A 71 -12.39 20.13 8.28
CA HIS A 71 -11.46 21.05 7.64
C HIS A 71 -10.06 20.96 8.28
N VAL A 72 -9.13 20.28 7.61
CA VAL A 72 -7.73 20.14 8.05
C VAL A 72 -6.77 20.75 7.04
N GLY A 73 -5.73 21.43 7.52
CA GLY A 73 -4.69 22.01 6.66
C GLY A 73 -3.62 21.00 6.23
N PHE A 74 -2.89 21.31 5.16
CA PHE A 74 -1.76 20.53 4.66
C PHE A 74 -0.72 20.26 5.75
N VAL A 75 -0.26 21.32 6.44
CA VAL A 75 0.78 21.25 7.47
C VAL A 75 0.33 20.40 8.66
N GLU A 76 -0.93 20.51 9.05
CA GLU A 76 -1.49 19.67 10.10
C GLU A 76 -1.53 18.20 9.67
N THR A 77 -2.01 17.94 8.46
CA THR A 77 -2.08 16.60 7.88
C THR A 77 -0.68 15.98 7.74
N LEU A 78 0.33 16.78 7.38
CA LEU A 78 1.73 16.38 7.30
C LEU A 78 2.25 15.90 8.67
N TYR A 79 2.05 16.67 9.74
CA TYR A 79 2.50 16.27 11.07
C TYR A 79 1.73 15.08 11.62
N MET A 80 0.41 15.04 11.39
CA MET A 80 -0.41 13.91 11.78
C MET A 80 0.05 12.64 11.06
N ARG A 81 0.20 12.68 9.72
CA ARG A 81 0.64 11.55 8.92
C ARG A 81 2.05 11.11 9.31
N GLY A 82 2.97 12.07 9.45
CA GLY A 82 4.33 11.82 9.91
C GLY A 82 4.36 11.12 11.27
N ALA A 83 3.66 11.64 12.27
CA ALA A 83 3.58 11.00 13.59
C ALA A 83 3.02 9.56 13.52
N THR A 84 2.04 9.32 12.64
CA THR A 84 1.48 7.98 12.46
C THR A 84 2.43 7.00 11.78
N TYR A 85 3.53 7.44 11.15
CA TYR A 85 4.55 6.52 10.66
C TYR A 85 5.17 5.68 11.77
N LEU A 86 5.34 6.23 12.98
CA LEU A 86 5.82 5.44 14.12
C LEU A 86 4.80 4.36 14.51
N LEU A 87 3.51 4.68 14.44
CA LEU A 87 2.45 3.69 14.70
C LEU A 87 2.41 2.63 13.58
N MET A 88 2.69 3.01 12.33
CA MET A 88 2.74 2.07 11.20
C MET A 88 3.82 1.00 11.37
N LEU A 89 4.94 1.33 12.03
CA LEU A 89 6.00 0.35 12.33
C LEU A 89 5.50 -0.78 13.24
N LEU A 90 4.60 -0.45 14.17
CA LEU A 90 4.00 -1.43 15.09
C LEU A 90 2.86 -2.17 14.40
N ASN A 91 1.96 -1.41 13.77
CA ASN A 91 0.81 -1.95 13.08
C ASN A 91 0.16 -0.90 12.17
N TYR A 92 -0.08 -1.25 10.92
CA TYR A 92 -0.77 -0.38 9.97
C TYR A 92 -2.14 0.10 10.45
N ASN A 93 -2.94 -0.78 11.07
CA ASN A 93 -4.27 -0.43 11.58
C ASN A 93 -4.20 0.52 12.79
N LEU A 94 -3.15 0.42 13.62
CA LEU A 94 -2.93 1.36 14.72
C LEU A 94 -2.66 2.77 14.20
N ALA A 95 -1.94 2.90 13.08
CA ALA A 95 -1.71 4.21 12.47
C ALA A 95 -3.01 4.86 11.98
N GLN A 96 -3.89 4.09 11.34
CA GLN A 96 -5.20 4.58 10.90
C GLN A 96 -6.08 4.99 12.08
N GLY A 97 -6.09 4.17 13.14
CA GLY A 97 -6.74 4.51 14.41
C GLY A 97 -6.15 5.77 15.07
N GLY A 98 -4.83 5.93 15.02
CA GLY A 98 -4.12 7.10 15.52
C GLY A 98 -4.54 8.39 14.84
N MET A 99 -4.70 8.39 13.51
CA MET A 99 -5.26 9.55 12.78
C MET A 99 -6.70 9.85 13.20
N ALA A 100 -7.54 8.81 13.35
CA ALA A 100 -8.93 8.99 13.78
C ALA A 100 -9.06 9.50 15.23
N LEU A 101 -8.15 9.10 16.13
CA LEU A 101 -8.06 9.63 17.49
C LEU A 101 -7.56 11.06 17.51
N TYR A 102 -6.54 11.38 16.71
CA TYR A 102 -6.01 12.73 16.57
C TYR A 102 -7.12 13.70 16.14
N LEU A 103 -7.83 13.40 15.04
CA LEU A 103 -8.92 14.26 14.55
C LEU A 103 -10.11 14.34 15.51
N ARG A 104 -10.38 13.29 16.29
CA ARG A 104 -11.39 13.36 17.36
C ARG A 104 -10.96 14.33 18.46
N LYS A 105 -9.69 14.32 18.86
CA LYS A 105 -9.17 15.19 19.94
C LYS A 105 -9.04 16.64 19.49
N THR A 106 -8.62 16.91 18.25
CA THR A 106 -8.36 18.28 17.78
C THR A 106 -9.56 18.94 17.10
N HIS A 107 -10.36 18.17 16.35
CA HIS A 107 -11.46 18.67 15.53
C HIS A 107 -12.84 18.11 15.91
N GLN A 108 -12.92 17.34 17.00
CA GLN A 108 -14.16 16.65 17.43
C GLN A 108 -14.77 15.77 16.33
N ALA A 109 -13.95 15.33 15.38
CA ALA A 109 -14.40 14.53 14.25
C ALA A 109 -14.88 13.14 14.71
N PRO A 110 -15.98 12.59 14.15
CA PRO A 110 -16.43 11.25 14.48
C PRO A 110 -15.42 10.18 14.03
N THR A 111 -14.86 9.42 14.97
CA THR A 111 -13.80 8.40 14.69
C THR A 111 -14.18 7.43 13.57
N PHE A 112 -15.41 6.92 13.56
CA PHE A 112 -15.86 5.99 12.52
C PHE A 112 -16.00 6.65 11.15
N GLN A 113 -16.32 7.94 11.07
CA GLN A 113 -16.36 8.67 9.81
C GLN A 113 -14.94 8.82 9.24
N THR A 114 -13.97 9.16 10.09
CA THR A 114 -12.55 9.20 9.68
C THR A 114 -12.05 7.85 9.19
N LEU A 115 -12.32 6.78 9.95
CA LEU A 115 -11.97 5.42 9.53
C LEU A 115 -12.67 5.02 8.24
N GLY A 116 -13.90 5.50 8.01
CA GLY A 116 -14.65 5.30 6.78
C GLY A 116 -14.00 5.95 5.56
N ALA A 117 -13.53 7.18 5.72
CA ALA A 117 -12.81 7.91 4.69
C ALA A 117 -11.45 7.25 4.36
N ILE A 118 -10.73 6.76 5.38
CA ILE A 118 -9.51 5.95 5.20
C ILE A 118 -9.83 4.60 4.53
N PHE A 119 -10.97 3.98 4.88
CA PHE A 119 -11.37 2.73 4.23
C PHE A 119 -11.68 2.94 2.75
N LEU A 120 -12.32 4.06 2.39
CA LEU A 120 -12.53 4.46 1.00
C LEU A 120 -11.20 4.57 0.23
N THR A 121 -10.14 5.14 0.82
CA THR A 121 -8.83 5.16 0.14
C THR A 121 -8.28 3.78 -0.09
N GLY A 122 -8.42 2.88 0.88
CA GLY A 122 -7.96 1.49 0.71
C GLY A 122 -8.69 0.77 -0.43
N VAL A 123 -10.00 0.98 -0.58
CA VAL A 123 -10.78 0.42 -1.70
C VAL A 123 -10.31 1.00 -3.03
N VAL A 124 -10.06 2.31 -3.10
CA VAL A 124 -9.55 2.97 -4.31
C VAL A 124 -8.15 2.49 -4.67
N ASP A 125 -7.25 2.37 -3.69
CA ASP A 125 -5.90 1.85 -3.89
C ASP A 125 -5.89 0.44 -4.43
N LEU A 126 -6.70 -0.44 -3.83
CA LEU A 126 -6.83 -1.82 -4.29
C LEU A 126 -7.36 -1.86 -5.73
N THR A 127 -8.32 -0.98 -6.06
CA THR A 127 -8.87 -0.86 -7.41
C THR A 127 -7.82 -0.36 -8.40
N LEU A 128 -6.99 0.63 -8.03
CA LEU A 128 -5.92 1.14 -8.89
C LEU A 128 -4.83 0.08 -9.13
N VAL A 129 -4.33 -0.55 -8.06
CA VAL A 129 -3.30 -1.60 -8.15
C VAL A 129 -3.79 -2.77 -9.00
N PHE A 130 -5.04 -3.18 -8.80
CA PHE A 130 -5.64 -4.24 -9.62
C PHE A 130 -5.79 -3.78 -11.08
N SER A 131 -6.15 -2.51 -11.32
CA SER A 131 -6.26 -1.97 -12.68
C SER A 131 -4.94 -1.91 -13.42
N PHE A 132 -3.85 -1.57 -12.75
CA PHE A 132 -2.53 -1.70 -13.35
C PHE A 132 -2.20 -3.16 -13.68
N SER A 133 -2.59 -4.12 -12.83
CA SER A 133 -2.38 -5.55 -13.08
C SER A 133 -3.20 -6.07 -14.26
N PHE A 134 -4.41 -5.55 -14.43
CA PHE A 134 -5.26 -5.87 -15.57
C PHE A 134 -4.71 -5.27 -16.87
N VAL A 135 -4.28 -4.00 -16.83
CA VAL A 135 -3.66 -3.31 -17.98
C VAL A 135 -2.34 -3.99 -18.39
N ALA A 136 -1.56 -4.49 -17.43
CA ALA A 136 -0.30 -5.20 -17.67
C ALA A 136 -0.43 -6.42 -18.62
N ILE A 137 -1.57 -7.11 -18.61
CA ILE A 137 -1.85 -8.26 -19.50
C ILE A 137 -1.78 -7.86 -20.98
N PHE A 138 -2.13 -6.62 -21.32
CA PHE A 138 -2.09 -6.15 -22.70
C PHE A 138 -0.68 -5.86 -23.19
N TYR A 139 0.29 -5.71 -22.28
CA TYR A 139 1.68 -5.47 -22.62
C TYR A 139 2.44 -6.78 -22.80
N GLY A 140 2.19 -7.82 -22.00
CA GLY A 140 2.87 -9.10 -22.13
C GLY A 140 2.16 -10.24 -21.39
N ASP A 141 2.52 -11.47 -21.74
CA ASP A 141 2.00 -12.64 -21.03
C ASP A 141 2.69 -12.76 -19.67
N VAL A 142 1.90 -12.58 -18.60
CA VAL A 142 2.36 -12.80 -17.23
C VAL A 142 2.46 -14.31 -16.99
N VAL A 143 3.68 -14.84 -17.04
CA VAL A 143 3.95 -16.27 -16.80
C VAL A 143 4.58 -16.46 -15.42
N TYR A 144 3.99 -17.33 -14.61
CA TYR A 144 4.57 -17.75 -13.33
C TYR A 144 4.84 -19.26 -13.38
N ARG A 145 6.13 -19.64 -13.28
CA ARG A 145 6.58 -21.06 -13.31
C ARG A 145 6.01 -21.87 -14.50
N GLY A 146 5.96 -21.26 -15.67
CA GLY A 146 5.43 -21.89 -16.89
C GLY A 146 3.91 -21.86 -17.04
N VAL A 147 3.17 -21.34 -16.04
CA VAL A 147 1.71 -21.17 -16.10
C VAL A 147 1.38 -19.71 -16.44
N SER A 148 0.59 -19.50 -17.50
CA SER A 148 0.06 -18.18 -17.83
C SER A 148 -0.98 -17.75 -16.80
N LEU A 149 -0.76 -16.62 -16.13
CA LEU A 149 -1.69 -16.03 -15.18
C LEU A 149 -2.80 -15.23 -15.88
N ARG A 150 -2.73 -15.05 -17.20
CA ARG A 150 -3.68 -14.24 -17.95
C ARG A 150 -5.15 -14.66 -17.76
N PRO A 151 -5.55 -15.94 -17.89
CA PRO A 151 -6.94 -16.34 -17.67
C PRO A 151 -7.40 -16.09 -16.23
N PHE A 152 -6.50 -16.28 -15.27
CA PHE A 152 -6.78 -16.00 -13.86
C PHE A 152 -7.04 -14.52 -13.63
N ILE A 153 -6.18 -13.63 -14.13
CA ILE A 153 -6.34 -12.18 -13.95
C ILE A 153 -7.59 -11.68 -14.69
N LEU A 154 -7.91 -12.22 -15.88
CA LEU A 154 -9.14 -11.85 -16.61
C LEU A 154 -10.42 -12.28 -15.88
N ASN A 155 -10.51 -13.55 -15.45
CA ASN A 155 -11.70 -14.07 -14.77
C ASN A 155 -11.88 -13.44 -13.39
N PHE A 156 -10.81 -13.43 -12.60
CA PHE A 156 -10.82 -12.79 -11.29
C PHE A 156 -11.07 -11.29 -11.42
N GLY A 157 -10.51 -10.65 -12.45
CA GLY A 157 -10.71 -9.24 -12.72
C GLY A 157 -12.13 -8.89 -13.11
N ALA A 158 -12.77 -9.69 -13.95
CA ALA A 158 -14.19 -9.52 -14.27
C ALA A 158 -15.06 -9.57 -13.00
N VAL A 159 -14.83 -10.55 -12.12
CA VAL A 159 -15.54 -10.66 -10.84
C VAL A 159 -15.23 -9.48 -9.93
N PHE A 160 -13.96 -9.12 -9.78
CA PHE A 160 -13.52 -8.00 -8.95
C PHE A 160 -14.14 -6.67 -9.39
N TYR A 161 -14.05 -6.35 -10.69
CA TYR A 161 -14.66 -5.13 -11.23
C TYR A 161 -16.18 -5.16 -11.14
N ALA A 162 -16.82 -6.30 -11.39
CA ALA A 162 -18.27 -6.42 -11.19
C ALA A 162 -18.63 -6.10 -9.74
N LEU A 163 -17.90 -6.64 -8.75
CA LEU A 163 -18.12 -6.36 -7.33
C LEU A 163 -17.88 -4.89 -6.98
N VAL A 164 -16.79 -4.30 -7.46
CA VAL A 164 -16.45 -2.88 -7.21
C VAL A 164 -17.48 -1.95 -7.86
N CYS A 165 -17.87 -2.22 -9.12
CA CYS A 165 -18.91 -1.47 -9.81
C CYS A 165 -20.26 -1.61 -9.10
N MET A 166 -20.67 -2.82 -8.72
CA MET A 166 -21.90 -3.03 -7.95
C MET A 166 -21.85 -2.29 -6.60
N TRP A 167 -20.71 -2.30 -5.92
CA TRP A 167 -20.51 -1.59 -4.66
C TRP A 167 -20.67 -0.08 -4.83
N PHE A 168 -19.98 0.54 -5.79
CA PHE A 168 -20.09 1.98 -6.03
C PHE A 168 -21.46 2.37 -6.56
N LEU A 169 -22.07 1.58 -7.45
CA LEU A 169 -23.44 1.80 -7.92
C LEU A 169 -24.45 1.73 -6.77
N PHE A 170 -24.28 0.79 -5.83
CA PHE A 170 -25.12 0.73 -4.64
C PHE A 170 -25.07 2.03 -3.84
N TRP A 171 -23.88 2.61 -3.64
CA TRP A 171 -23.72 3.86 -2.91
C TRP A 171 -24.21 5.07 -3.69
N PHE A 172 -23.93 5.18 -4.98
CA PHE A 172 -24.43 6.29 -5.81
C PHE A 172 -25.96 6.25 -5.97
N CYS A 173 -26.57 5.07 -6.00
CA CYS A 173 -28.01 4.91 -6.16
C CYS A 173 -28.75 4.69 -4.83
N HIS A 174 -28.10 4.79 -3.67
CA HIS A 174 -28.69 4.42 -2.37
C HIS A 174 -29.98 5.20 -2.05
N ASN A 175 -30.10 6.43 -2.55
CA ASN A 175 -31.26 7.30 -2.29
C ASN A 175 -32.43 7.07 -3.27
N THR A 176 -32.24 6.26 -4.31
CA THR A 176 -33.29 5.95 -5.29
C THR A 176 -34.40 5.07 -4.70
N LEU A 177 -35.63 5.22 -5.22
CA LEU A 177 -36.80 4.45 -4.76
C LEU A 177 -36.60 2.94 -4.87
N PHE A 178 -35.89 2.48 -5.91
CA PHE A 178 -35.59 1.07 -6.13
C PHE A 178 -34.70 0.51 -5.02
N VAL A 179 -33.57 1.15 -4.74
CA VAL A 179 -32.62 0.70 -3.71
C VAL A 179 -33.26 0.83 -2.32
N LYS A 180 -34.05 1.87 -2.04
CA LYS A 180 -34.81 1.97 -0.79
C LYS A 180 -35.79 0.81 -0.59
N LYS A 181 -36.54 0.42 -1.63
CA LYS A 181 -37.45 -0.74 -1.58
C LYS A 181 -36.69 -2.05 -1.37
N LEU A 182 -35.57 -2.24 -2.08
CA LEU A 182 -34.72 -3.43 -1.98
C LEU A 182 -34.11 -3.55 -0.58
N THR A 183 -33.51 -2.48 -0.08
CA THR A 183 -32.86 -2.45 1.24
C THR A 183 -33.85 -2.53 2.39
N ARG A 184 -35.06 -1.95 2.27
CA ARG A 184 -36.11 -2.06 3.31
C ARG A 184 -36.51 -3.51 3.60
N LYS A 185 -36.44 -4.41 2.61
CA LYS A 185 -36.74 -5.83 2.78
C LYS A 185 -35.62 -6.60 3.51
N TRP A 186 -34.39 -6.08 3.52
CA TRP A 186 -33.21 -6.81 3.99
C TRP A 186 -32.51 -6.03 5.10
N GLY A 187 -32.70 -6.48 6.35
CA GLY A 187 -32.18 -5.80 7.55
C GLY A 187 -30.67 -5.54 7.56
N LEU A 188 -29.88 -6.39 6.87
CA LEU A 188 -28.43 -6.22 6.76
C LEU A 188 -28.05 -4.95 5.98
N PHE A 189 -28.74 -4.62 4.89
CA PHE A 189 -28.45 -3.42 4.11
C PHE A 189 -28.83 -2.15 4.87
N GLN A 190 -29.97 -2.15 5.58
CA GLN A 190 -30.36 -1.05 6.47
C GLN A 190 -29.33 -0.87 7.60
N TRP A 191 -28.81 -1.98 8.15
CA TRP A 191 -27.75 -1.93 9.14
C TRP A 191 -26.48 -1.28 8.57
N VAL A 192 -26.02 -1.69 7.39
CA VAL A 192 -24.84 -1.10 6.70
C VAL A 192 -25.05 0.39 6.44
N LEU A 193 -26.20 0.77 5.86
CA LEU A 193 -26.54 2.17 5.54
C LEU A 193 -26.52 3.08 6.76
N ASN A 194 -26.85 2.57 7.95
CA ASN A 194 -26.92 3.37 9.17
C ASN A 194 -25.59 3.49 9.94
N LYS A 195 -24.54 2.77 9.54
CA LYS A 195 -23.24 2.86 10.22
C LYS A 195 -22.49 4.13 9.81
N LYS A 196 -21.96 4.84 10.81
CA LYS A 196 -21.11 6.02 10.63
C LYS A 196 -19.83 5.74 9.83
N LEU A 197 -19.40 4.47 9.75
CA LEU A 197 -18.26 4.05 8.92
C LEU A 197 -18.49 4.29 7.43
N PHE A 198 -19.74 4.26 6.96
CA PHE A 198 -20.04 4.43 5.53
C PHE A 198 -20.51 5.84 5.17
N ILE A 199 -20.34 6.82 6.06
CA ILE A 199 -20.67 8.23 5.76
C ILE A 199 -19.95 8.70 4.48
N ALA A 200 -18.64 8.47 4.40
CA ALA A 200 -17.86 8.85 3.21
C ALA A 200 -18.43 8.23 1.93
N PHE A 201 -18.84 6.96 1.95
CA PHE A 201 -19.44 6.31 0.78
C PHE A 201 -20.83 6.85 0.43
N ARG A 202 -21.63 7.25 1.43
CA ARG A 202 -22.97 7.84 1.21
C ARG A 202 -22.92 9.24 0.62
N GLU A 203 -21.93 10.03 1.04
CA GLU A 203 -21.77 11.43 0.62
C GLU A 203 -20.92 11.60 -0.64
N MET A 204 -20.22 10.54 -1.06
CA MET A 204 -19.34 10.56 -2.23
C MET A 204 -20.14 10.65 -3.52
N GLU A 205 -19.78 11.62 -4.35
CA GLU A 205 -20.23 11.75 -5.72
C GLU A 205 -19.26 11.05 -6.70
N VAL A 206 -19.68 10.87 -7.94
CA VAL A 206 -18.81 10.32 -9.00
C VAL A 206 -17.55 11.18 -9.19
N ARG A 207 -17.69 12.51 -9.05
CA ARG A 207 -16.57 13.46 -9.12
C ARG A 207 -15.57 13.23 -7.99
N ASP A 208 -16.07 12.96 -6.79
CA ASP A 208 -15.23 12.67 -5.64
C ASP A 208 -14.45 11.38 -5.86
N LEU A 209 -15.10 10.32 -6.36
CA LEU A 209 -14.43 9.06 -6.70
C LEU A 209 -13.30 9.28 -7.70
N PHE A 210 -13.56 10.02 -8.79
CA PHE A 210 -12.55 10.36 -9.78
C PHE A 210 -11.39 11.16 -9.16
N MET A 211 -11.70 12.14 -8.31
CA MET A 211 -10.68 12.96 -7.64
C MET A 211 -9.83 12.12 -6.68
N VAL A 212 -10.42 11.21 -5.90
CA VAL A 212 -9.65 10.29 -5.04
C VAL A 212 -8.75 9.43 -5.92
N MET A 213 -9.26 8.81 -6.99
CA MET A 213 -8.41 8.04 -7.90
C MET A 213 -7.26 8.86 -8.46
N LEU A 214 -7.53 10.10 -8.91
CA LEU A 214 -6.51 11.00 -9.45
C LEU A 214 -5.44 11.36 -8.42
N LEU A 215 -5.83 11.62 -7.17
CA LEU A 215 -4.89 11.92 -6.09
C LEU A 215 -4.08 10.70 -5.63
N ARG A 216 -4.64 9.49 -5.74
CA ARG A 216 -3.97 8.23 -5.38
C ARG A 216 -3.11 7.65 -6.52
N LEU A 217 -3.37 8.05 -7.76
CA LEU A 217 -2.63 7.59 -8.94
C LEU A 217 -1.13 7.90 -8.86
N PRO A 218 -0.67 9.12 -8.54
CA PRO A 218 0.76 9.43 -8.38
C PRO A 218 1.46 8.55 -7.34
N LEU A 219 0.78 8.18 -6.25
CA LEU A 219 1.36 7.29 -5.23
C LEU A 219 1.63 5.90 -5.80
N THR A 220 0.64 5.34 -6.49
CA THR A 220 0.76 4.00 -7.09
C THR A 220 1.86 3.98 -8.15
N LEU A 221 1.92 5.00 -9.00
CA LEU A 221 2.98 5.16 -10.00
C LEU A 221 4.36 5.32 -9.36
N THR A 222 4.47 6.10 -8.29
CA THR A 222 5.74 6.29 -7.56
C THR A 222 6.30 4.96 -7.06
N ILE A 223 5.45 4.07 -6.56
CA ILE A 223 5.85 2.71 -6.16
C ILE A 223 6.32 1.92 -7.38
N MET A 224 5.55 1.92 -8.46
CA MET A 224 5.89 1.16 -9.68
C MET A 224 7.24 1.58 -10.28
N PHE A 225 7.47 2.89 -10.41
CA PHE A 225 8.70 3.42 -10.99
C PHE A 225 9.90 3.36 -10.05
N SER A 226 9.72 3.10 -8.75
CA SER A 226 10.85 3.01 -7.82
C SER A 226 11.82 1.87 -8.16
N VAL A 227 11.31 0.73 -8.65
CA VAL A 227 12.10 -0.48 -8.93
C VAL A 227 13.29 -0.23 -9.87
N PRO A 228 13.12 0.32 -11.09
CA PRO A 228 14.27 0.58 -11.96
C PRO A 228 15.32 1.51 -11.35
N PHE A 229 14.92 2.51 -10.54
CA PHE A 229 15.87 3.39 -9.87
C PHE A 229 16.68 2.67 -8.79
N ILE A 230 16.03 1.80 -8.03
CA ILE A 230 16.70 0.94 -7.05
C ILE A 230 17.72 0.06 -7.77
N LEU A 231 17.32 -0.65 -8.83
CA LEU A 231 18.21 -1.54 -9.58
C LEU A 231 19.37 -0.78 -10.21
N HIS A 232 19.13 0.42 -10.72
CA HIS A 232 20.19 1.29 -11.25
C HIS A 232 21.27 1.60 -10.20
N ALA A 233 20.88 1.81 -8.94
CA ALA A 233 21.84 2.00 -7.85
C ALA A 233 22.67 0.74 -7.55
N PHE A 234 22.13 -0.44 -7.84
CA PHE A 234 22.81 -1.75 -7.81
C PHE A 234 23.52 -2.09 -9.13
N GLN A 235 23.71 -1.10 -10.02
CA GLN A 235 24.36 -1.28 -11.32
C GLN A 235 23.67 -2.35 -12.17
N SER A 236 22.37 -2.51 -11.96
CA SER A 236 21.54 -3.51 -12.60
C SER A 236 20.39 -2.86 -13.33
N SER A 237 19.88 -3.52 -14.35
CA SER A 237 18.78 -2.99 -15.14
C SER A 237 17.82 -4.09 -15.56
N VAL A 238 16.57 -3.68 -15.74
CA VAL A 238 15.47 -4.49 -16.25
C VAL A 238 14.76 -3.65 -17.30
N SER A 239 14.33 -4.28 -18.38
CA SER A 239 13.52 -3.61 -19.40
C SER A 239 12.23 -3.04 -18.80
N PHE A 240 11.89 -1.81 -19.15
CA PHE A 240 10.63 -1.17 -18.72
C PHE A 240 9.40 -2.04 -19.00
N HIS A 241 9.42 -2.79 -20.11
CA HIS A 241 8.36 -3.74 -20.44
C HIS A 241 8.10 -4.76 -19.31
N HIS A 242 9.15 -5.33 -18.72
CA HIS A 242 9.02 -6.31 -17.63
C HIS A 242 8.52 -5.64 -16.35
N ILE A 243 8.93 -4.39 -16.10
CA ILE A 243 8.48 -3.60 -14.94
C ILE A 243 6.96 -3.38 -15.01
N PHE A 244 6.44 -2.90 -16.14
CA PHE A 244 5.00 -2.70 -16.31
C PHE A 244 4.20 -4.00 -16.32
N THR A 245 4.80 -5.11 -16.77
CA THR A 245 4.14 -6.41 -16.81
C THR A 245 4.03 -7.05 -15.42
N TYR A 246 5.12 -7.05 -14.63
CA TYR A 246 5.19 -7.82 -13.39
C TYR A 246 4.97 -7.01 -12.11
N ILE A 247 5.38 -5.74 -12.05
CA ILE A 247 5.27 -4.95 -10.81
C ILE A 247 3.83 -4.78 -10.33
N PRO A 248 2.83 -4.49 -11.18
CA PRO A 248 1.46 -4.41 -10.72
C PRO A 248 0.97 -5.71 -10.05
N VAL A 249 1.35 -6.86 -10.61
CA VAL A 249 1.00 -8.18 -10.06
C VAL A 249 1.70 -8.40 -8.71
N VAL A 250 2.98 -8.03 -8.60
CA VAL A 250 3.72 -8.07 -7.32
C VAL A 250 3.05 -7.18 -6.28
N MET A 251 2.65 -5.95 -6.65
CA MET A 251 1.95 -5.03 -5.76
C MET A 251 0.60 -5.59 -5.33
N PHE A 252 -0.17 -6.16 -6.25
CA PHE A 252 -1.46 -6.78 -5.95
C PHE A 252 -1.31 -7.94 -4.96
N VAL A 253 -0.37 -8.85 -5.18
CA VAL A 253 -0.13 -9.95 -4.22
C VAL A 253 0.38 -9.40 -2.88
N GLY A 254 1.20 -8.34 -2.91
CA GLY A 254 1.70 -7.66 -1.71
C GLY A 254 0.62 -6.96 -0.89
N THR A 255 -0.53 -6.62 -1.46
CA THR A 255 -1.66 -6.06 -0.70
C THR A 255 -2.58 -7.12 -0.11
N LEU A 256 -2.46 -8.38 -0.53
CA LEU A 256 -3.21 -9.47 0.08
C LEU A 256 -2.73 -9.69 1.52
N PRO A 257 -3.64 -9.88 2.49
CA PRO A 257 -3.30 -10.05 3.90
C PRO A 257 -2.75 -11.46 4.20
N ILE A 258 -1.80 -11.93 3.39
CA ILE A 258 -1.12 -13.22 3.52
C ILE A 258 0.10 -13.05 4.44
N THR A 259 0.83 -11.94 4.33
CA THR A 259 1.99 -11.61 5.18
C THR A 259 1.92 -10.18 5.72
N PRO A 260 2.48 -9.92 6.92
CA PRO A 260 2.64 -8.56 7.45
C PRO A 260 3.34 -7.64 6.45
N ALA A 261 2.67 -6.55 6.07
CA ALA A 261 3.15 -5.56 5.11
C ALA A 261 3.58 -6.13 3.74
N GLY A 262 3.09 -7.32 3.35
CA GLY A 262 3.51 -7.97 2.10
C GLY A 262 4.97 -8.43 2.10
N MET A 263 5.66 -8.37 3.25
CA MET A 263 7.04 -8.78 3.36
C MET A 263 7.16 -10.30 3.19
N GLY A 264 8.21 -10.74 2.50
CA GLY A 264 8.43 -12.11 2.07
C GLY A 264 7.83 -12.43 0.69
N THR A 265 6.51 -12.33 0.54
CA THR A 265 5.80 -12.72 -0.70
C THR A 265 6.08 -11.78 -1.86
N GLY A 266 6.08 -10.47 -1.60
CA GLY A 266 6.44 -9.46 -2.60
C GLY A 266 7.89 -9.65 -3.07
N GLN A 267 8.84 -9.82 -2.14
CA GLN A 267 10.25 -10.06 -2.48
C GLN A 267 10.44 -11.38 -3.25
N ALA A 268 9.77 -12.46 -2.85
CA ALA A 268 9.85 -13.74 -3.55
C ALA A 268 9.33 -13.64 -4.99
N LEU A 269 8.21 -12.96 -5.21
CA LEU A 269 7.69 -12.74 -6.56
C LEU A 269 8.57 -11.80 -7.39
N MET A 270 9.17 -10.78 -6.77
CA MET A 270 10.18 -9.96 -7.44
C MET A 270 11.33 -10.83 -7.96
N VAL A 271 11.85 -11.75 -7.15
CA VAL A 271 12.91 -12.68 -7.58
C VAL A 271 12.41 -13.58 -8.70
N ASP A 272 11.27 -14.26 -8.51
CA ASP A 272 10.75 -15.23 -9.48
C ASP A 272 10.43 -14.60 -10.84
N PHE A 273 9.89 -13.37 -10.88
CA PHE A 273 9.54 -12.70 -12.13
C PHE A 273 10.72 -12.04 -12.83
N PHE A 274 11.65 -11.43 -12.08
CA PHE A 274 12.69 -10.60 -12.69
C PHE A 274 14.02 -11.33 -12.92
N LYS A 275 14.30 -12.45 -12.24
CA LYS A 275 15.62 -13.11 -12.32
C LYS A 275 16.08 -13.49 -13.72
N GLY A 276 15.15 -13.85 -14.61
CA GLY A 276 15.47 -14.21 -16.01
C GLY A 276 15.71 -13.00 -16.93
N SER A 277 15.36 -11.80 -16.49
CA SER A 277 15.41 -10.56 -17.29
C SER A 277 16.37 -9.49 -16.74
N LEU A 278 16.93 -9.75 -15.55
CA LEU A 278 17.84 -8.84 -14.89
C LEU A 278 19.23 -8.92 -15.53
N VAL A 279 19.74 -7.76 -15.94
CA VAL A 279 21.14 -7.59 -16.31
C VAL A 279 21.85 -6.95 -15.12
N GLY A 280 22.87 -7.61 -14.58
CA GLY A 280 23.59 -7.17 -13.39
C GLY A 280 25.12 -7.30 -13.53
N PRO A 281 25.89 -6.80 -12.54
CA PRO A 281 27.35 -6.89 -12.53
C PRO A 281 27.83 -8.35 -12.47
N ALA A 282 29.00 -8.60 -13.06
CA ALA A 282 29.64 -9.91 -13.00
C ALA A 282 29.97 -10.30 -11.55
N GLY A 283 29.71 -11.56 -11.19
CA GLY A 283 29.98 -12.10 -9.85
C GLY A 283 28.78 -12.09 -8.90
N LEU A 284 27.67 -11.44 -9.27
CA LEU A 284 26.42 -11.50 -8.51
C LEU A 284 25.32 -12.18 -9.30
N THR A 285 24.54 -13.02 -8.62
CA THR A 285 23.34 -13.64 -9.19
C THR A 285 22.17 -12.65 -9.16
N ALA A 286 21.22 -12.83 -10.08
CA ALA A 286 20.03 -11.98 -10.11
C ALA A 286 19.18 -12.08 -8.83
N GLU A 287 19.15 -13.26 -8.20
CA GLU A 287 18.42 -13.49 -6.95
C GLU A 287 19.04 -12.69 -5.80
N GLN A 288 20.38 -12.68 -5.68
CA GLN A 288 21.10 -11.86 -4.69
C GLN A 288 20.80 -10.37 -4.86
N ILE A 289 20.85 -9.85 -6.09
CA ILE A 289 20.61 -8.42 -6.37
C ILE A 289 19.16 -8.03 -6.03
N LEU A 290 18.18 -8.79 -6.52
CA LEU A 290 16.76 -8.48 -6.32
C LEU A 290 16.37 -8.57 -4.83
N PHE A 291 16.88 -9.58 -4.13
CA PHE A 291 16.61 -9.74 -2.71
C PHE A 291 17.29 -8.66 -1.87
N SER A 292 18.59 -8.44 -2.07
CA SER A 292 19.36 -7.44 -1.29
C SER A 292 18.86 -6.03 -1.53
N SER A 293 18.53 -5.69 -2.78
CA SER A 293 18.02 -4.36 -3.15
C SER A 293 16.65 -4.07 -2.56
N SER A 294 15.73 -5.04 -2.58
CA SER A 294 14.42 -4.90 -1.94
C SER A 294 14.52 -4.82 -0.40
N LEU A 295 15.45 -5.57 0.21
CA LEU A 295 15.68 -5.56 1.65
C LEU A 295 16.23 -4.21 2.12
N ILE A 296 17.30 -3.72 1.51
CA ILE A 296 17.90 -2.44 1.90
C ILE A 296 16.94 -1.28 1.63
N TRP A 297 16.17 -1.36 0.53
CA TRP A 297 15.14 -0.37 0.21
C TRP A 297 14.04 -0.32 1.26
N ALA A 298 13.54 -1.48 1.69
CA ALA A 298 12.55 -1.55 2.76
C ALA A 298 13.11 -1.00 4.08
N PHE A 299 14.34 -1.38 4.42
CA PHE A 299 15.03 -0.91 5.62
C PHE A 299 15.20 0.62 5.62
N VAL A 300 15.74 1.20 4.55
CA VAL A 300 15.94 2.66 4.44
C VAL A 300 14.61 3.39 4.51
N ASN A 301 13.56 2.88 3.86
CA ASN A 301 12.23 3.46 3.96
C ASN A 301 11.67 3.43 5.39
N LEU A 302 11.91 2.36 6.15
CA LEU A 302 11.53 2.28 7.56
C LEU A 302 12.31 3.28 8.41
N VAL A 303 13.61 3.43 8.16
CA VAL A 303 14.49 4.39 8.87
C VAL A 303 14.03 5.83 8.59
N LEU A 304 13.82 6.20 7.33
CA LEU A 304 13.34 7.54 6.96
C LEU A 304 11.99 7.86 7.60
N LYS A 305 11.04 6.91 7.56
CA LYS A 305 9.73 7.03 8.23
C LYS A 305 9.87 7.17 9.75
N SER A 306 10.80 6.44 10.36
CA SER A 306 11.06 6.50 11.80
C SER A 306 11.62 7.85 12.22
N ILE A 307 12.64 8.36 11.50
CA ILE A 307 13.26 9.65 11.76
C ILE A 307 12.23 10.77 11.60
N PHE A 308 11.50 10.78 10.47
CA PHE A 308 10.49 11.80 10.22
C PHE A 308 9.34 11.72 11.22
N GLY A 309 8.88 10.51 11.55
CA GLY A 309 7.81 10.33 12.53
C GLY A 309 8.21 10.76 13.95
N ALA A 310 9.45 10.50 14.37
CA ALA A 310 9.99 11.00 15.63
C ALA A 310 10.05 12.53 15.67
N TYR A 311 10.49 13.16 14.57
CA TYR A 311 10.47 14.62 14.42
C TYR A 311 9.05 15.19 14.53
N CYS A 312 8.08 14.62 13.81
CA CYS A 312 6.68 15.09 13.86
C CYS A 312 6.04 14.90 15.24
N LEU A 313 6.28 13.76 15.90
CA LEU A 313 5.76 13.47 17.24
C LEU A 313 6.39 14.37 18.31
N HIS A 314 7.65 14.78 18.14
CA HIS A 314 8.27 15.77 19.02
C HIS A 314 7.62 17.16 18.86
N LYS A 315 7.33 17.56 17.62
CA LYS A 315 6.79 18.90 17.31
C LYS A 315 5.30 19.04 17.62
N LYS A 316 4.49 18.00 17.43
CA LYS A 316 3.06 17.94 17.79
C LYS A 316 2.90 16.97 18.96
N SER A 317 2.66 17.55 20.14
CA SER A 317 2.72 16.89 21.44
C SER A 317 2.14 15.47 21.51
N ARG A 318 2.91 14.56 22.14
CA ARG A 318 2.61 13.12 22.33
C ARG A 318 1.21 12.83 22.88
N HIS A 319 0.65 13.71 23.71
CA HIS A 319 -0.65 13.51 24.36
C HIS A 319 -1.83 13.42 23.37
N LEU A 320 -1.66 13.92 22.15
CA LEU A 320 -2.70 13.88 21.11
C LEU A 320 -2.86 12.50 20.46
N PHE A 321 -1.85 11.62 20.59
CA PHE A 321 -1.85 10.30 19.93
C PHE A 321 -2.02 9.11 20.88
N MET A 322 -1.97 9.32 22.19
CA MET A 322 -2.19 8.25 23.19
C MET A 322 -3.65 8.21 23.64
N PRO A 323 -4.24 7.02 23.83
CA PRO A 323 -5.50 6.89 24.57
C PRO A 323 -5.28 7.34 26.02
N ASN A 324 -6.23 8.10 26.57
CA ASN A 324 -6.20 8.54 27.96
C ASN A 324 -6.48 7.38 28.92
#